data_AF-A0A4R4R5Q0-F1
#
_entry.id   AF-A0A4R4R5Q0-F1
#
_cell.length_a   1.000
_cell.length_b   1.000
_cell.length_c   1.000
_cell.angle_alpha   90.00
_cell.angle_beta   90.00
_cell.angle_gamma   90.00
#
_symmetry.space_group_name_H-M   'P 1'
#
loop_
_entity.id
_entity.type
_entity.pdbx_description
1 polymer ?
#
loop_
_entity_poly.entity_id
_entity_poly.type
_entity_poly.pdbx_seq_one_letter_code
_entity_poly.pdbx_strand_id
1 'polypeptide(L)'
;MSTVKKTLTPHLPRQKRREVVENDEFAAFARRIIRAHGRRVATGDVEALRDLTALSADLDQAISEAVIGLRAFDYSWAEIGSRLGISRQAAQQRWGDRP
;
A
#
# COMPACT_ATOMS: atom_id res chain seq x y z
N MET A 1 -46.25 -14.13 -7.93
CA MET A 1 -45.69 -13.83 -6.59
C MET A 1 -44.30 -14.44 -6.53
N SER A 2 -43.24 -13.62 -6.47
CA SER A 2 -41.86 -14.12 -6.50
C SER A 2 -41.34 -14.27 -5.07
N THR A 3 -41.14 -15.51 -4.64
CA THR A 3 -40.68 -15.84 -3.27
C THR A 3 -39.15 -15.89 -3.26
N VAL A 4 -38.50 -14.77 -2.93
CA VAL A 4 -37.06 -14.75 -2.69
C VAL A 4 -36.79 -15.30 -1.28
N LYS A 5 -35.96 -16.36 -1.18
CA LYS A 5 -35.55 -16.94 0.11
C LYS A 5 -34.65 -15.96 0.88
N LYS A 6 -34.99 -15.70 2.14
CA LYS A 6 -34.18 -14.93 3.09
C LYS A 6 -32.89 -15.71 3.41
N THR A 7 -31.73 -15.09 3.19
CA THR A 7 -30.42 -15.64 3.56
C THR A 7 -30.33 -15.78 5.09
N LEU A 8 -29.93 -16.96 5.58
CA LEU A 8 -29.91 -17.34 7.00
C LEU A 8 -28.58 -17.07 7.72
N THR A 9 -27.71 -16.23 7.16
CA THR A 9 -26.42 -15.92 7.78
C THR A 9 -26.41 -14.46 8.24
N PRO A 10 -26.20 -14.15 9.53
CA PRO A 10 -25.91 -12.79 9.92
C PRO A 10 -24.60 -12.38 9.25
N HIS A 11 -24.65 -11.37 8.38
CA HIS A 11 -23.46 -10.68 7.88
C HIS A 11 -22.80 -9.97 9.06
N LEU A 12 -22.00 -10.71 9.83
CA LEU A 12 -21.07 -10.12 10.78
C LEU A 12 -20.07 -9.31 9.94
N PRO A 13 -19.96 -7.98 10.12
CA PRO A 13 -18.90 -7.22 9.47
C PRO A 13 -17.58 -7.76 9.99
N ARG A 14 -16.86 -8.51 9.15
CA ARG A 14 -15.49 -8.97 9.45
C ARG A 14 -14.68 -7.72 9.77
N GLN A 15 -14.19 -7.61 11.00
CA GLN A 15 -13.54 -6.43 11.55
C GLN A 15 -12.34 -6.01 10.68
N LYS A 16 -12.60 -5.20 9.65
CA LYS A 16 -11.63 -4.71 8.66
C LYS A 16 -10.76 -3.56 9.19
N ARG A 17 -10.95 -3.14 10.44
CA ARG A 17 -10.13 -2.09 11.08
C ARG A 17 -9.36 -2.71 12.23
N ARG A 18 -8.09 -3.04 11.97
CA ARG A 18 -7.07 -2.92 13.01
C ARG A 18 -6.92 -1.43 13.31
N GLU A 19 -6.91 -1.03 14.57
CA GLU A 19 -6.67 0.36 14.96
C GLU A 19 -5.26 0.77 14.50
N VAL A 20 -5.22 1.72 13.57
CA VAL A 20 -4.05 2.19 12.84
C VAL A 20 -3.42 3.33 13.63
N VAL A 21 -2.73 3.02 14.74
CA VAL A 21 -2.09 4.09 15.54
C VAL A 21 -0.57 4.06 15.38
N GLU A 22 0.06 2.89 15.25
CA GLU A 22 1.53 2.79 15.13
C GLU A 22 2.06 3.09 13.71
N ASN A 23 1.22 2.99 12.68
CA ASN A 23 1.68 3.13 11.30
C ASN A 23 2.04 4.58 10.92
N ASP A 24 1.39 5.58 11.52
CA ASP A 24 1.59 6.98 11.14
C ASP A 24 2.90 7.55 11.69
N GLU A 25 3.25 7.23 12.94
CA GLU A 25 4.53 7.62 13.54
C GLU A 25 5.71 6.93 12.84
N PHE A 26 5.56 5.63 12.54
CA PHE A 26 6.56 4.88 11.78
C PHE A 26 6.74 5.46 10.37
N ALA A 27 5.64 5.80 9.68
CA ALA A 27 5.70 6.42 8.36
C ALA A 27 6.32 7.84 8.41
N ALA A 28 6.05 8.62 9.47
CA ALA A 28 6.69 9.91 9.68
C ALA A 28 8.20 9.77 9.89
N PHE A 29 8.62 8.78 10.69
CA PHE A 29 10.01 8.43 10.90
C PHE A 29 10.70 8.02 9.58
N ALA A 30 10.14 7.07 8.84
CA ALA A 30 10.70 6.61 7.56
C ALA A 30 10.89 7.77 6.56
N ARG A 31 9.86 8.62 6.41
CA ARG A 31 9.92 9.82 5.57
C ARG A 31 11.02 10.79 6.00
N ARG A 32 11.28 10.94 7.31
CA ARG A 32 12.37 11.78 7.83
C ARG A 32 13.73 11.24 7.43
N ILE A 33 13.94 9.92 7.54
CA ILE A 33 15.21 9.26 7.21
C ILE A 33 15.50 9.36 5.70
N ILE A 34 14.53 9.05 4.84
CA ILE A 34 14.67 9.15 3.37
C ILE A 34 15.06 10.57 2.96
N ARG A 35 14.38 11.59 3.49
CA ARG A 35 14.72 13.01 3.21
C ARG A 35 16.12 13.38 3.69
N ALA A 36 16.55 12.85 4.84
CA ALA A 36 17.89 13.09 5.35
C ALA A 36 18.96 12.44 4.46
N HIS A 37 18.70 11.25 3.92
CA HIS A 37 19.61 10.61 2.97
C HIS A 37 19.75 11.43 1.68
N GLY A 38 18.64 11.85 1.08
CA GLY A 38 18.65 12.69 -0.12
C GLY A 38 19.41 14.01 0.08
N ARG A 39 19.27 14.67 1.25
CA ARG A 39 20.06 15.88 1.56
C ARG A 39 21.57 15.62 1.63
N ARG A 40 22.01 14.45 2.12
CA ARG A 40 23.45 14.10 2.15
C ARG A 40 23.99 13.83 0.74
N VAL A 41 23.22 13.16 -0.11
CA VAL A 41 23.58 12.99 -1.53
C VAL A 41 23.72 14.35 -2.21
N ALA A 42 22.78 15.27 -1.95
CA ALA A 42 22.77 16.61 -2.53
C ALA A 42 23.96 17.49 -2.13
N THR A 43 24.77 17.13 -1.12
CA THR A 43 26.00 17.86 -0.78
C THR A 43 27.20 17.50 -1.67
N GLY A 44 27.00 16.72 -2.74
CA GLY A 44 28.00 16.48 -3.79
C GLY A 44 28.50 15.03 -3.91
N ASP A 45 27.81 14.08 -3.29
CA ASP A 45 28.18 12.66 -3.34
C ASP A 45 27.41 11.94 -4.46
N VAL A 46 27.98 11.94 -5.67
CA VAL A 46 27.37 11.30 -6.86
C VAL A 46 27.34 9.78 -6.74
N GLU A 47 28.28 9.16 -6.02
CA GLU A 47 28.31 7.71 -5.84
C GLU A 47 27.14 7.26 -4.95
N ALA A 48 26.83 8.04 -3.91
CA ALA A 48 25.67 7.79 -3.06
C ALA A 48 24.31 7.94 -3.78
N LEU A 49 24.27 8.52 -5.00
CA LEU A 49 23.04 8.54 -5.81
C LEU A 49 22.60 7.13 -6.20
N ARG A 50 23.55 6.21 -6.42
CA ARG A 50 23.26 4.80 -6.72
C ARG A 50 22.47 4.17 -5.58
N ASP A 51 22.91 4.35 -4.35
CA ASP A 51 22.27 3.78 -3.16
C ASP A 51 20.90 4.40 -2.91
N LEU A 52 20.76 5.72 -3.10
CA LEU A 52 19.46 6.40 -3.00
C LEU A 52 18.47 5.89 -4.07
N THR A 53 18.96 5.57 -5.26
CA THR A 53 18.13 5.00 -6.33
C THR A 53 17.72 3.56 -6.02
N ALA A 54 18.64 2.74 -5.49
CA ALA A 54 18.34 1.39 -5.03
C ALA A 54 17.25 1.39 -3.94
N LEU A 55 17.33 2.33 -2.99
CA LEU A 55 16.31 2.52 -1.97
C LEU A 55 14.92 2.84 -2.57
N SER A 56 14.85 3.56 -3.69
CA SER A 56 13.58 3.80 -4.38
C SER A 56 12.98 2.49 -4.90
N ALA A 57 13.80 1.60 -5.47
CA ALA A 57 13.34 0.30 -5.94
C ALA A 57 12.85 -0.58 -4.79
N ASP A 58 13.54 -0.56 -3.65
CA ASP A 58 13.12 -1.28 -2.44
C ASP A 58 11.77 -0.78 -1.92
N LEU A 59 11.53 0.54 -1.95
CA LEU A 59 10.24 1.12 -1.57
C LEU A 59 9.12 0.70 -2.53
N ASP A 60 9.37 0.69 -3.84
CA ASP A 60 8.39 0.22 -4.83
C ASP A 60 8.05 -1.27 -4.66
N GLN A 61 9.05 -2.08 -4.29
CA GLN A 61 8.85 -3.49 -3.98
C GLN A 61 8.02 -3.66 -2.70
N ALA A 62 8.38 -2.96 -1.62
CA ALA A 62 7.63 -2.99 -0.36
C ALA A 62 6.17 -2.52 -0.53
N ILE A 63 5.91 -1.51 -1.36
CA ILE A 63 4.55 -1.08 -1.72
C ILE A 63 3.79 -2.22 -2.39
N SER A 64 4.45 -2.93 -3.30
CA SER A 64 3.82 -4.02 -4.05
C SER A 64 3.45 -5.18 -3.14
N GLU A 65 4.35 -5.58 -2.24
CA GLU A 65 4.10 -6.58 -1.20
C GLU A 65 2.95 -6.17 -0.27
N ALA A 66 2.93 -4.91 0.17
CA ALA A 66 1.84 -4.40 1.00
C ALA A 66 0.49 -4.45 0.26
N VAL A 67 0.44 -4.07 -1.01
CA VAL A 67 -0.78 -4.13 -1.83
C VAL A 67 -1.26 -5.58 -2.01
N ILE A 68 -0.37 -6.52 -2.31
CA ILE A 68 -0.69 -7.94 -2.45
C ILE A 68 -1.17 -8.51 -1.10
N GLY A 69 -0.50 -8.15 0.00
CA GLY A 69 -0.93 -8.50 1.35
C GLY A 69 -2.35 -8.00 1.64
N LEU A 70 -2.65 -6.73 1.34
CA LEU A 70 -4.01 -6.18 1.48
C LEU A 70 -5.02 -6.91 0.60
N ARG A 71 -4.65 -7.33 -0.62
CA ARG A 71 -5.53 -8.16 -1.46
C ARG A 71 -5.86 -9.50 -0.81
N ALA A 72 -4.90 -10.14 -0.14
CA ALA A 72 -5.13 -11.36 0.62
C ALA A 72 -6.04 -11.16 1.84
N PHE A 73 -6.13 -9.94 2.39
CA PHE A 73 -7.07 -9.56 3.46
C PHE A 73 -8.47 -9.13 2.95
N ASP A 74 -8.83 -9.45 1.71
CA ASP A 74 -10.11 -9.11 1.06
C ASP A 74 -10.36 -7.60 0.85
N TYR A 75 -9.30 -6.80 0.74
CA TYR A 75 -9.43 -5.44 0.20
C TYR A 75 -9.56 -5.53 -1.33
N SER A 76 -10.54 -4.82 -1.91
CA SER A 76 -10.75 -4.82 -3.36
C SER A 76 -9.79 -3.86 -4.06
N TRP A 77 -9.55 -4.06 -5.37
CA TRP A 77 -8.81 -3.10 -6.19
C TRP A 77 -9.41 -1.69 -6.16
N ALA A 78 -10.74 -1.58 -6.04
CA ALA A 78 -11.41 -0.29 -5.95
C ALA A 78 -11.11 0.40 -4.61
N GLU A 79 -11.13 -0.35 -3.51
CA GLU A 79 -10.82 0.16 -2.18
C GLU A 79 -9.35 0.60 -2.10
N ILE A 80 -8.41 -0.21 -2.61
CA ILE A 80 -6.98 0.13 -2.65
C ILE A 80 -6.73 1.35 -3.54
N GLY A 81 -7.27 1.36 -4.76
CA GLY A 81 -7.13 2.49 -5.69
C GLY A 81 -7.63 3.80 -5.09
N SER A 82 -8.79 3.78 -4.45
CA SER A 82 -9.35 4.95 -3.76
C SER A 82 -8.43 5.49 -2.67
N ARG A 83 -7.76 4.64 -1.87
CA ARG A 83 -6.82 5.09 -0.83
C ARG A 83 -5.52 5.66 -1.39
N LEU A 84 -5.13 5.23 -2.59
CA LEU A 84 -3.92 5.69 -3.28
C LEU A 84 -4.19 6.84 -4.26
N GLY A 85 -5.44 7.27 -4.42
CA GLY A 85 -5.82 8.35 -5.35
C GLY A 85 -5.77 7.95 -6.83
N ILE A 86 -5.91 6.66 -7.14
CA ILE A 86 -5.88 6.12 -8.51
C ILE A 86 -7.14 5.30 -8.82
N SER A 87 -7.41 5.07 -10.10
CA SER A 87 -8.55 4.24 -10.52
C SER A 87 -8.35 2.77 -10.14
N ARG A 88 -9.47 2.02 -10.04
CA ARG A 88 -9.47 0.57 -9.85
C ARG A 88 -8.63 -0.13 -10.92
N GLN A 89 -8.79 0.29 -12.18
CA GLN A 89 -8.09 -0.27 -13.33
C GLN A 89 -6.58 0.00 -13.23
N ALA A 90 -6.17 1.20 -12.84
CA ALA A 90 -4.77 1.53 -12.63
C ALA A 90 -4.13 0.69 -11.52
N ALA A 91 -4.86 0.46 -10.42
CA ALA A 91 -4.40 -0.44 -9.35
C ALA A 91 -4.25 -1.88 -9.85
N GLN A 92 -5.28 -2.41 -10.53
CA GLN A 92 -5.22 -3.76 -11.10
C GLN A 92 -4.11 -3.90 -12.14
N GLN A 93 -3.89 -2.92 -13.01
CA GLN A 93 -2.82 -2.96 -14.00
C GLN A 93 -1.43 -2.97 -13.36
N ARG A 94 -1.25 -2.24 -12.25
CA ARG A 94 0.06 -2.12 -11.59
C ARG A 94 0.44 -3.35 -10.76
N TRP A 95 -0.53 -4.02 -10.16
CA TRP A 95 -0.30 -5.11 -9.19
C TRP A 95 -1.08 -6.41 -9.44
N GLY A 96 -1.94 -6.46 -10.46
CA GLY A 96 -2.87 -7.58 -10.69
C GLY A 96 -2.22 -8.87 -11.19
N ASP A 97 -1.07 -8.76 -11.86
CA ASP A 97 -0.34 -9.91 -12.42
C ASP A 97 0.86 -10.32 -11.54
N ARG A 98 0.99 -9.73 -10.34
CA ARG A 98 2.05 -10.08 -9.40
C ARG A 98 1.61 -11.25 -8.51
N PRO A 99 2.48 -12.25 -8.27
CA PRO A 99 2.15 -13.46 -7.50
C PRO A 99 1.84 -13.16 -6.03
#